data_AF-A0A1V4JX66-F1
#
_entry.id   AF-A0A1V4JX66-F1
#
_cell.length_a   1.000
_cell.length_b   1.000
_cell.length_c   1.000
_cell.angle_alpha   90.00
_cell.angle_beta   90.00
_cell.angle_gamma   90.00
#
_symmetry.space_group_name_H-M   'P 1'
#
loop_
_entity.id
_entity.type
_entity.pdbx_description
1 polymer ?
#
loop_
_entity_poly.entity_id
_entity_poly.type
_entity_poly.pdbx_seq_one_letter_code
_entity_poly.pdbx_strand_id
1 'polypeptide(L)'
;MAARSEKEPPNAVQLNQLMCERVRKELRCQKLHTEYGVNPLQRVHTIAKKPMSWHDNIEEPADAKFLSVIHDAALEPTKKYSEPQTESQEIGWNTTPLIQMDRTDCRLFFPRRKTEVTKLNCSYGKRGGTV
;
A
#
# COMPACT_ATOMS: atom_id res chain seq x y z
N MET A 1 51.11 22.72 26.82
CA MET A 1 50.44 22.18 25.61
C MET A 1 51.43 21.25 24.92
N ALA A 2 51.27 19.93 25.02
CA ALA A 2 52.22 18.99 24.41
C ALA A 2 52.02 18.94 22.88
N ALA A 3 53.10 19.09 22.11
CA ALA A 3 53.08 19.07 20.65
C ALA A 3 52.64 17.69 20.13
N ARG A 4 51.71 17.69 19.18
CA ARG A 4 51.21 16.47 18.52
C ARG A 4 52.25 16.05 17.47
N SER A 5 52.95 14.93 17.68
CA SER A 5 53.86 14.40 16.66
C SER A 5 53.08 13.93 15.44
N GLU A 6 53.70 14.02 14.27
CA GLU A 6 53.18 13.38 13.05
C GLU A 6 53.11 11.88 13.28
N LYS A 7 51.95 11.28 12.98
CA LYS A 7 51.71 9.85 13.16
C LYS A 7 51.76 9.19 11.79
N GLU A 8 52.58 8.16 11.66
CA GLU A 8 52.65 7.32 10.46
C GLU A 8 51.27 6.73 10.13
N PRO A 9 50.94 6.57 8.83
CA PRO A 9 49.66 6.00 8.43
C PRO A 9 49.56 4.55 8.95
N PRO A 10 48.46 4.21 9.66
CA PRO A 10 48.34 2.93 10.33
C PRO A 10 48.28 1.77 9.32
N ASN A 11 49.03 0.71 9.61
CA ASN A 11 49.00 -0.54 8.84
C ASN A 11 47.61 -1.21 8.93
N ALA A 12 47.22 -2.00 7.94
CA ALA A 12 45.93 -2.71 7.88
C ALA A 12 45.64 -3.55 9.13
N VAL A 13 46.68 -4.18 9.71
CA VAL A 13 46.56 -4.94 10.96
C VAL A 13 46.18 -4.04 12.14
N GLN A 14 46.76 -2.83 12.21
CA GLN A 14 46.47 -1.86 13.27
C GLN A 14 45.05 -1.29 13.12
N LEU A 15 44.59 -1.05 11.88
CA LEU A 15 43.22 -0.63 11.62
C LEU A 15 42.18 -1.67 12.07
N ASN A 16 42.45 -2.95 11.81
CA ASN A 16 41.59 -4.05 12.28
C ASN A 16 41.55 -4.13 13.81
N GLN A 17 42.69 -3.94 14.48
CA GLN A 17 42.74 -3.90 15.95
C GLN A 17 41.89 -2.75 16.51
N LEU A 18 42.00 -1.55 15.93
CA LEU A 18 41.18 -0.40 16.32
C LEU A 18 39.68 -0.64 16.11
N MET A 19 39.30 -1.29 15.01
CA MET A 19 37.90 -1.67 14.76
C MET A 19 37.39 -2.67 15.79
N CYS A 20 38.15 -3.72 16.10
CA CYS A 20 37.77 -4.68 17.14
C CYS A 20 37.63 -4.02 18.52
N GLU A 21 38.52 -3.08 18.87
CA GLU A 21 38.40 -2.32 20.11
C GLU A 21 37.16 -1.43 20.14
N ARG A 22 36.83 -0.76 19.03
CA ARG A 22 35.62 0.05 18.91
C ARG A 22 34.37 -0.79 19.12
N VAL A 23 34.26 -1.93 18.42
CA VAL A 23 33.12 -2.85 18.57
C VAL A 23 32.98 -3.34 20.02
N ARG A 24 34.10 -3.69 20.68
CA ARG A 24 34.08 -4.08 22.10
C ARG A 24 33.59 -2.96 23.02
N LYS A 25 33.98 -1.71 22.76
CA LYS A 25 33.53 -0.55 23.55
C LYS A 25 32.06 -0.25 23.33
N GLU A 26 31.57 -0.37 22.10
CA GLU A 26 30.15 -0.21 21.75
C GLU A 26 29.29 -1.29 22.41
N LEU A 27 29.69 -2.56 22.30
CA LEU A 27 28.99 -3.69 22.94
C LEU A 27 28.96 -3.58 24.47
N ARG A 28 30.03 -3.04 25.09
CA ARG A 28 30.05 -2.80 26.54
C ARG A 28 29.02 -1.75 26.99
N CYS A 29 28.70 -0.78 26.14
CA CYS A 29 27.76 0.30 26.45
C CYS A 29 26.32 -0.03 26.04
N GLN A 30 26.09 -1.07 25.24
CA GLN A 30 24.77 -1.52 24.84
C GLN A 30 24.11 -2.35 25.97
N LYS A 31 23.58 -1.67 26.99
CA LYS A 31 22.74 -2.32 28.00
C LYS A 31 21.34 -2.52 27.43
N LEU A 32 21.03 -3.75 27.04
CA LEU A 32 19.66 -4.14 26.70
C LEU A 32 18.86 -4.29 28.00
N HIS A 33 18.01 -3.30 28.30
CA HIS A 33 17.06 -3.42 29.39
C HIS A 33 15.85 -4.24 28.91
N THR A 34 15.84 -5.52 29.27
CA THR A 34 14.74 -6.45 28.96
C THR A 34 13.59 -6.33 29.95
N GLU A 35 13.90 -5.90 31.17
CA GLU A 35 12.95 -5.71 32.25
C GLU A 35 12.75 -4.22 32.49
N TYR A 36 11.52 -3.75 32.33
CA TYR A 36 11.11 -2.39 32.66
C TYR A 36 9.83 -2.44 33.49
N GLY A 37 9.84 -1.74 34.62
CA GLY A 37 8.65 -1.57 35.44
C GLY A 37 7.81 -0.44 34.88
N VAL A 38 6.59 -0.74 34.44
CA VAL A 38 5.63 0.30 34.04
C VAL A 38 5.01 0.91 35.29
N ASN A 39 5.01 2.24 35.40
CA ASN A 39 4.39 2.95 36.52
C ASN A 39 2.87 2.67 36.56
N PRO A 40 2.32 2.00 37.60
CA PRO A 40 0.90 1.65 37.67
C PRO A 40 -0.05 2.86 37.75
N LEU A 41 0.47 4.01 38.19
CA LEU A 41 -0.31 5.25 38.37
C LEU A 41 -0.34 6.13 37.12
N GLN A 42 0.48 5.82 36.10
CA GLN A 42 0.46 6.50 34.82
C GLN A 42 -0.14 5.60 33.76
N ARG A 43 -1.22 6.07 33.12
CA ARG A 43 -1.80 5.41 31.94
C ARG A 43 -0.79 5.44 30.80
N VAL A 44 -0.10 4.32 30.57
CA VAL A 44 0.65 4.11 29.34
C VAL A 44 -0.34 4.08 28.19
N HIS A 45 -0.28 5.10 27.34
CA HIS A 45 -1.01 5.06 26.08
C HIS A 45 -0.30 4.00 25.25
N THR A 46 -0.97 2.87 25.01
CA THR A 46 -0.46 1.86 24.09
C THR A 46 -0.19 2.55 22.78
N ILE A 47 1.09 2.67 22.41
CA ILE A 47 1.48 3.20 21.12
C ILE A 47 0.78 2.32 20.09
N ALA A 48 -0.11 2.93 19.29
CA ALA A 48 -0.79 2.20 18.24
C ALA A 48 0.26 1.50 17.40
N LYS A 49 0.14 0.17 17.27
CA LYS A 49 1.09 -0.61 16.49
C LYS A 49 1.14 -0.05 15.07
N LYS A 50 2.29 -0.19 14.42
CA LYS A 50 2.42 0.24 13.02
C LYS A 50 1.37 -0.54 12.21
N PRO A 51 0.45 0.14 11.50
CA PRO A 51 -0.70 -0.51 10.88
C PRO A 51 -0.31 -1.55 9.81
N MET A 52 0.93 -1.48 9.30
CA MET A 52 1.47 -2.38 8.28
C MET A 52 2.54 -3.35 8.83
N SER A 53 2.65 -3.50 10.15
CA SER A 53 3.62 -4.44 10.75
C SER A 53 3.21 -5.87 10.49
N TRP A 54 3.88 -6.53 9.54
CA TRP A 54 3.64 -7.94 9.20
C TRP A 54 3.69 -8.88 10.41
N HIS A 55 4.57 -8.60 11.39
CA HIS A 55 4.78 -9.46 12.55
C HIS A 55 3.72 -9.26 13.66
N ASP A 56 2.90 -8.21 13.56
CA ASP A 56 1.84 -7.90 14.52
C ASP A 56 0.43 -8.19 13.97
N ASN A 57 0.32 -8.56 12.69
CA ASN A 57 -0.94 -8.94 12.07
C ASN A 57 -1.35 -10.34 12.55
N ILE A 58 -2.00 -10.39 13.71
CA ILE A 58 -2.77 -11.56 14.11
C ILE A 58 -4.00 -11.58 13.20
N GLU A 59 -4.11 -12.57 12.31
CA GLU A 59 -5.32 -12.81 11.53
C GLU A 59 -6.42 -13.31 12.46
N GLU A 60 -7.07 -12.38 13.15
CA GLU A 60 -8.34 -12.67 13.80
C GLU A 60 -9.42 -12.78 12.70
N PRO A 61 -10.28 -13.81 12.74
CA PRO A 61 -11.39 -13.90 11.80
C PRO A 61 -12.27 -12.65 11.99
N ALA A 62 -12.45 -11.89 10.90
CA ALA A 62 -13.24 -10.67 10.94
C ALA A 62 -14.65 -10.96 11.49
N ASP A 63 -15.15 -10.09 12.37
CA ASP A 63 -16.49 -10.22 12.93
C ASP A 63 -17.53 -10.32 11.80
N ALA A 64 -18.35 -11.38 11.84
CA ALA A 64 -19.37 -11.63 10.83
C ALA A 64 -20.35 -10.45 10.69
N LYS A 65 -20.63 -9.73 11.78
CA LYS A 65 -21.47 -8.52 11.75
C LYS A 65 -20.79 -7.38 11.00
N PHE A 66 -19.48 -7.25 11.13
CA PHE A 66 -18.73 -6.22 10.42
C PHE A 66 -18.69 -6.51 8.91
N LEU A 67 -18.49 -7.79 8.55
CA LEU A 67 -18.54 -8.23 7.16
C LEU A 67 -19.91 -7.98 6.53
N SER A 68 -21.01 -8.28 7.25
CA SER A 68 -22.36 -8.03 6.72
C SER A 68 -22.59 -6.54 6.44
N VAL A 69 -22.16 -5.65 7.33
CA VAL A 69 -22.28 -4.19 7.13
C VAL A 69 -21.50 -3.72 5.90
N ILE A 70 -20.31 -4.25 5.65
CA ILE A 70 -19.53 -3.92 4.44
C ILE A 70 -20.26 -4.41 3.19
N HIS A 71 -20.77 -5.63 3.21
CA HIS A 71 -21.52 -6.19 2.09
C HIS A 71 -22.77 -5.37 1.81
N ASP A 72 -23.52 -5.01 2.86
CA ASP A 72 -24.71 -4.17 2.75
C ASP A 72 -24.36 -2.79 2.18
N ALA A 73 -23.26 -2.19 2.64
CA ALA A 73 -22.78 -0.91 2.12
C ALA A 73 -22.35 -1.00 0.64
N ALA A 74 -21.85 -2.14 0.18
CA ALA A 74 -21.45 -2.38 -1.20
C ALA A 74 -22.61 -2.73 -2.15
N LEU A 75 -23.81 -3.01 -1.65
CA LEU A 75 -24.97 -3.32 -2.50
C LEU A 75 -25.36 -2.13 -3.40
N GLU A 76 -25.88 -2.48 -4.57
CA GLU A 76 -26.40 -1.54 -5.56
C GLU A 76 -27.59 -0.74 -4.99
N PRO A 77 -27.76 0.54 -5.37
CA PRO A 77 -28.87 1.37 -4.90
C PRO A 77 -30.25 0.74 -5.14
N THR A 78 -30.42 0.06 -6.28
CA THR A 78 -31.66 -0.64 -6.67
C THR A 78 -32.02 -1.82 -5.76
N LYS A 79 -31.03 -2.39 -5.05
CA LYS A 79 -31.24 -3.46 -4.06
C LYS A 79 -31.49 -2.90 -2.66
N LYS A 80 -31.10 -1.66 -2.40
CA LYS A 80 -31.23 -0.99 -1.10
C LYS A 80 -32.53 -0.21 -0.95
N TYR A 81 -32.97 0.44 -2.01
CA TYR A 81 -34.12 1.33 -2.00
C TYR A 81 -35.11 0.90 -3.07
N SER A 82 -36.40 1.07 -2.81
CA SER A 82 -37.47 0.80 -3.78
C SER A 82 -37.52 1.86 -4.89
N GLU A 83 -37.11 3.08 -4.57
CA GLU A 83 -37.20 4.25 -5.43
C GLU A 83 -35.89 5.06 -5.38
N PRO A 84 -35.50 5.73 -6.49
CA PRO A 84 -34.31 6.56 -6.53
C PRO A 84 -34.41 7.69 -5.51
N GLN A 85 -33.36 7.90 -4.73
CA GLN A 85 -33.33 8.93 -3.68
C GLN A 85 -32.77 10.25 -4.19
N THR A 86 -32.06 10.23 -5.31
CA THR A 86 -31.43 11.41 -5.92
C THR A 86 -31.66 11.43 -7.42
N GLU A 87 -31.70 12.63 -8.00
CA GLU A 87 -31.84 12.82 -9.47
C GLU A 87 -30.76 12.06 -10.26
N SER A 88 -29.54 11.99 -9.71
CA SER A 88 -28.45 11.22 -10.32
C SER A 88 -28.72 9.72 -10.36
N GLN A 89 -29.45 9.17 -9.39
CA GLN A 89 -29.84 7.76 -9.36
C GLN A 89 -30.96 7.48 -10.37
N GLU A 90 -31.85 8.43 -10.65
CA GLU A 90 -32.94 8.26 -11.62
C GLU A 90 -32.42 7.90 -13.01
N ILE A 91 -31.33 8.53 -13.46
CA ILE A 91 -30.71 8.29 -14.77
C ILE A 91 -30.25 6.83 -14.91
N GLY A 92 -29.71 6.26 -13.83
CA GLY A 92 -29.13 4.91 -13.81
C GLY A 92 -30.06 3.84 -13.22
N TRP A 93 -31.29 4.19 -12.84
CA TRP A 93 -32.17 3.30 -12.08
C TRP A 93 -32.61 2.09 -12.92
N ASN A 94 -33.03 2.33 -14.16
CA ASN A 94 -33.44 1.30 -15.11
C ASN A 94 -32.32 1.04 -16.13
N THR A 95 -31.41 0.14 -15.80
CA THR A 95 -30.27 -0.23 -16.66
C THR A 95 -30.62 -1.23 -17.76
N THR A 96 -31.74 -1.94 -17.65
CA THR A 96 -32.20 -2.88 -18.68
C THR A 96 -32.73 -2.11 -19.89
N PRO A 97 -32.13 -2.28 -21.08
CA PRO A 97 -32.61 -1.59 -22.28
C PRO A 97 -33.98 -2.13 -22.67
N LEU A 98 -34.86 -1.25 -23.17
CA LEU A 98 -36.21 -1.63 -23.62
C LEU A 98 -36.16 -2.65 -24.78
N ILE A 99 -35.15 -2.53 -25.62
CA ILE A 99 -34.90 -3.45 -26.73
C ILE A 99 -33.68 -4.29 -26.34
N GLN A 100 -33.85 -5.61 -26.29
CA GLN A 100 -32.73 -6.53 -26.10
C GLN A 100 -31.85 -6.50 -27.35
N MET A 101 -30.69 -5.86 -27.25
CA MET A 101 -29.71 -5.85 -28.34
C MET A 101 -28.91 -7.15 -28.30
N ASP A 102 -29.08 -7.98 -29.32
CA ASP A 102 -28.20 -9.12 -29.54
C ASP A 102 -26.83 -8.64 -30.01
N ARG A 103 -25.83 -8.74 -29.14
CA ARG A 103 -24.43 -8.36 -29.45
C ARG A 103 -23.72 -9.40 -30.33
N THR A 104 -24.35 -10.55 -30.59
CA THR A 104 -23.80 -11.59 -31.47
C THR A 104 -24.22 -11.40 -32.91
N ASP A 105 -25.35 -10.73 -33.17
CA ASP A 105 -25.83 -10.46 -34.52
C ASP A 105 -24.98 -9.40 -35.21
N CYS A 106 -24.19 -9.85 -36.20
CA CYS A 106 -23.33 -9.00 -37.02
C CYS A 106 -24.10 -8.09 -37.99
N ARG A 107 -25.43 -8.25 -38.12
CA ARG A 107 -26.28 -7.37 -38.95
C ARG A 107 -26.62 -6.06 -38.27
N LEU A 108 -26.68 -6.06 -36.93
CA LEU A 108 -27.12 -4.91 -36.13
C LEU A 108 -26.02 -4.38 -35.22
N PHE A 109 -25.03 -5.20 -34.85
CA PHE A 109 -23.95 -4.81 -33.95
C PHE A 109 -22.61 -4.62 -34.66
N PHE A 110 -22.24 -3.36 -34.91
CA PHE A 110 -20.99 -2.97 -35.58
C PHE A 110 -20.01 -2.23 -34.64
N PRO A 111 -19.40 -2.90 -33.64
CA PRO A 111 -18.44 -2.26 -32.77
C PRO A 111 -17.15 -1.94 -33.53
N ARG A 112 -16.51 -0.82 -33.18
CA ARG A 112 -15.18 -0.51 -33.70
C ARG A 112 -14.18 -1.54 -33.17
N ARG A 113 -13.56 -2.32 -34.07
CA ARG A 113 -12.54 -3.31 -33.72
C ARG A 113 -11.14 -2.74 -33.98
N LYS A 114 -10.24 -2.92 -33.02
CA LYS A 114 -8.82 -2.56 -33.19
C LYS A 114 -8.12 -3.68 -33.97
N THR A 115 -7.55 -3.34 -35.11
CA THR A 115 -6.66 -4.19 -35.89
C THR A 115 -5.22 -4.10 -35.38
N GLU A 116 -4.35 -5.03 -35.78
CA GLU A 116 -2.93 -5.02 -35.41
C GLU A 116 -2.26 -3.70 -35.83
N VAL A 117 -2.56 -3.21 -37.03
CA VAL A 117 -2.06 -1.92 -37.55
C VAL A 117 -2.47 -0.75 -36.65
N THR A 118 -3.74 -0.69 -36.22
CA THR A 118 -4.20 0.39 -35.34
C THR A 118 -3.63 0.30 -33.92
N LYS A 119 -3.37 -0.91 -33.40
CA LYS A 119 -2.67 -1.10 -32.13
C LYS A 119 -1.20 -0.66 -32.22
N LEU A 120 -0.53 -1.05 -33.31
CA LEU A 120 0.87 -0.73 -33.58
C LEU A 120 1.07 0.78 -33.76
N ASN A 121 0.26 1.43 -34.60
CA ASN A 121 0.37 2.89 -34.80
C ASN A 121 0.12 3.68 -33.51
N CYS A 122 -0.74 3.20 -32.60
CA CYS A 122 -0.92 3.82 -31.28
C CYS A 122 0.32 3.71 -30.37
N SER A 123 1.09 2.62 -30.44
CA SER A 123 2.32 2.46 -29.65
C SER A 123 3.49 3.28 -30.20
N TYR A 124 3.57 3.44 -31.52
CA TYR A 124 4.66 4.19 -32.16
C TYR A 124 4.38 5.70 -32.31
N GLY A 125 3.11 6.13 -32.29
CA GLY A 125 2.69 7.53 -32.47
C GLY A 125 2.94 8.48 -31.29
N LYS A 126 3.43 7.99 -30.14
CA LYS A 126 3.82 8.86 -28.99
C LYS A 126 5.26 9.40 -29.05
N ARG A 127 6.02 9.14 -30.13
CA ARG A 127 7.45 9.54 -30.25
C ARG A 127 7.74 10.68 -31.24
N GLY A 128 6.73 11.39 -31.73
CA GLY A 128 6.95 12.51 -32.67
C GLY A 128 5.99 13.66 -32.39
N GLY A 129 6.37 14.54 -31.47
CA GLY A 129 5.59 15.71 -31.09
C GLY A 129 6.49 16.80 -30.50
N THR A 130 7.48 17.25 -31.27
CA THR A 130 8.07 18.58 -31.14
C THR A 130 7.81 19.30 -32.45
N VAL A 131 6.83 20.20 -32.43
CA VAL A 131 6.79 21.41 -33.27
C VAL A 131 6.48 22.55 -32.32
#